data_AF-A0A1B8GKT0-F1
#
_entry.id   AF-A0A1B8GKT0-F1
#
_cell.length_a   1.000
_cell.length_b   1.000
_cell.length_c   1.000
_cell.angle_alpha   90.00
_cell.angle_beta   90.00
_cell.angle_gamma   90.00
#
_symmetry.space_group_name_H-M   'P 1'
#
loop_
_entity.id
_entity.type
_entity.pdbx_description
1 polymer ?
#
loop_
_entity_poly.entity_id
_entity_poly.type
_entity_poly.pdbx_seq_one_letter_code
_entity_poly.pdbx_strand_id
1 'polypeptide(L)'
;MRTDFLAALLATAATYTSASAIPQHQSHNTCLNIPTFQATDYNWGCSPGGCGSNFKLAAATGYREGAPGFNVQCSPIFIQQLWVPCRNADGSELPATSRVEAIWTQGPDYERQFLGVAHIYLREDGKTVNATGRTDILPVRGAPMQFLFPVTIIS
;
A
#
# COMPACT_ATOMS: atom_id res chain seq x y z
N MET A 1 -47.68 58.96 -17.55
CA MET A 1 -47.92 57.54 -17.18
C MET A 1 -46.97 56.73 -18.06
N ARG A 2 -45.79 56.39 -17.53
CA ARG A 2 -45.33 55.01 -17.18
C ARG A 2 -45.19 54.13 -18.44
N THR A 3 -44.06 53.49 -18.76
CA THR A 3 -42.89 53.07 -17.97
C THR A 3 -41.80 52.59 -18.93
N ASP A 4 -40.55 52.93 -18.60
CA ASP A 4 -39.33 52.39 -19.19
C ASP A 4 -39.16 50.90 -18.86
N PHE A 5 -38.74 50.09 -19.83
CA PHE A 5 -38.32 48.71 -19.61
C PHE A 5 -36.80 48.61 -19.74
N LEU A 6 -36.12 48.59 -18.58
CA LEU A 6 -34.69 48.33 -18.44
C LEU A 6 -34.43 46.82 -18.62
N ALA A 7 -33.66 46.47 -19.65
CA ALA A 7 -33.08 45.13 -19.78
C ALA A 7 -31.81 45.04 -18.92
N ALA A 8 -31.87 44.30 -17.81
CA ALA A 8 -30.70 43.98 -17.00
C ALA A 8 -30.24 42.55 -17.34
N LEU A 9 -29.15 42.43 -18.11
CA LEU A 9 -28.42 41.18 -18.31
C LEU A 9 -27.50 40.94 -17.10
N LEU A 10 -27.85 39.97 -16.25
CA LEU A 10 -26.99 39.48 -15.19
C LEU A 10 -26.00 38.47 -15.79
N ALA A 11 -24.73 38.86 -15.91
CA ALA A 11 -23.65 37.96 -16.27
C ALA A 11 -23.21 37.17 -15.01
N THR A 12 -23.48 35.86 -14.99
CA THR A 12 -22.92 34.94 -14.00
C THR A 12 -21.50 34.53 -14.40
N ALA A 13 -20.49 35.13 -13.75
CA ALA A 13 -19.12 34.66 -13.88
C ALA A 13 -18.91 33.43 -12.97
N ALA A 14 -18.90 32.23 -13.56
CA ALA A 14 -18.48 31.01 -12.87
C ALA A 14 -16.95 31.00 -12.78
N THR A 15 -16.40 31.33 -11.62
CA THR A 15 -14.96 31.16 -11.35
C THR A 15 -14.69 29.68 -11.11
N TYR A 16 -14.16 28.99 -12.12
CA TYR A 16 -13.58 27.65 -11.94
C TYR A 16 -12.29 27.80 -11.14
N THR A 17 -12.36 27.62 -9.82
CA THR A 17 -11.18 27.38 -9.01
C THR A 17 -10.70 25.96 -9.29
N SER A 18 -9.78 25.81 -10.23
CA SER A 18 -9.03 24.57 -10.41
C SER A 18 -8.21 24.34 -9.14
N ALA A 19 -8.69 23.50 -8.23
CA ALA A 19 -7.86 22.96 -7.17
C ALA A 19 -6.84 22.03 -7.85
N SER A 20 -5.62 22.51 -8.03
CA SER A 20 -4.49 21.64 -8.33
C SER A 20 -4.32 20.72 -7.14
N ALA A 21 -4.76 19.47 -7.29
CA ALA A 21 -4.45 18.41 -6.34
C ALA A 21 -2.93 18.34 -6.21
N ILE A 22 -2.42 18.75 -5.04
CA ILE A 22 -1.03 18.52 -4.69
C ILE A 22 -0.84 17.01 -4.75
N PRO A 23 0.08 16.48 -5.57
CA PRO A 23 0.41 15.07 -5.49
C PRO A 23 0.94 14.83 -4.08
N GLN A 24 0.13 14.28 -3.18
CA GLN A 24 0.63 13.62 -1.98
C GLN A 24 1.24 12.27 -2.38
N HIS A 25 2.19 12.33 -3.30
CA HIS A 25 3.21 11.32 -3.40
C HIS A 25 4.34 11.84 -2.54
N GLN A 26 4.41 11.36 -1.29
CA GLN A 26 5.61 11.12 -0.51
C GLN A 26 5.20 10.82 0.93
N SER A 27 5.06 9.52 1.24
CA SER A 27 5.32 9.05 2.60
C SER A 27 6.82 9.24 2.86
N HIS A 28 7.22 10.46 3.19
CA HIS A 28 8.56 10.80 3.66
C HIS A 28 8.48 11.09 5.17
N ASN A 29 8.19 10.04 5.93
CA ASN A 29 8.62 9.97 7.32
C ASN A 29 9.66 8.84 7.43
N THR A 30 10.81 9.02 6.79
CA THR A 30 12.00 8.22 7.11
C THR A 30 12.54 8.70 8.46
N CYS A 31 11.90 8.26 9.54
CA CYS A 31 12.60 8.14 10.82
C CYS A 31 13.80 7.24 10.55
N LEU A 32 15.02 7.77 10.68
CA LEU A 32 16.29 7.12 10.31
C LEU A 32 16.51 5.72 10.94
N ASN A 33 15.66 5.32 11.90
CA ASN A 33 15.79 4.07 12.66
C ASN A 33 14.59 3.13 12.56
N ILE A 34 13.57 3.41 11.74
CA ILE A 34 12.44 2.47 11.58
C ILE A 34 12.79 1.51 10.42
N PRO A 35 12.88 0.19 10.67
CA PRO A 35 13.06 -0.76 9.59
C PRO A 35 11.91 -0.67 8.58
N THR A 36 12.22 -0.87 7.30
CA THR A 36 11.22 -0.79 6.24
C THR A 36 11.27 -2.02 5.34
N PHE A 37 10.11 -2.47 4.86
CA PHE A 37 10.05 -3.39 3.73
C PHE A 37 9.78 -2.60 2.46
N GLN A 38 10.53 -2.91 1.40
CA GLN A 38 10.43 -2.23 0.12
C GLN A 38 9.48 -2.98 -0.81
N ALA A 39 8.41 -2.31 -1.24
CA ALA A 39 7.54 -2.79 -2.30
C ALA A 39 7.95 -2.21 -3.66
N THR A 40 7.98 -3.05 -4.69
CA THR A 40 8.26 -2.67 -6.08
C THR A 40 7.31 -3.39 -7.04
N ASP A 41 7.21 -2.89 -8.26
CA ASP A 41 6.37 -3.44 -9.32
C ASP A 41 4.89 -3.60 -8.91
N TYR A 42 4.40 -2.72 -8.04
CA TYR A 42 3.02 -2.80 -7.58
C TYR A 42 2.05 -2.53 -8.73
N ASN A 43 1.09 -3.43 -8.88
CA ASN A 43 -0.04 -3.32 -9.78
C ASN A 43 -1.32 -3.84 -9.11
N TRP A 44 -2.47 -3.45 -9.65
CA TRP A 44 -3.77 -3.90 -9.18
C TRP A 44 -4.77 -3.99 -10.32
N GLY A 45 -5.80 -4.80 -10.11
CA GLY A 45 -6.90 -4.94 -11.05
C GLY A 45 -8.15 -5.48 -10.36
N CYS A 46 -9.29 -5.30 -11.02
CA CYS A 46 -10.56 -5.83 -10.58
C CYS A 46 -11.22 -6.60 -11.72
N SER A 47 -11.85 -7.71 -11.35
CA SER A 47 -12.73 -8.50 -12.21
C SER A 47 -14.07 -8.65 -11.50
N PRO A 48 -15.11 -9.23 -12.13
CA PRO A 48 -16.36 -9.55 -11.44
C PRO A 48 -16.17 -10.42 -10.18
N GLY A 49 -15.09 -11.22 -10.12
CA GLY A 49 -14.74 -12.05 -8.94
C GLY A 49 -14.05 -11.29 -7.80
N GLY A 50 -13.82 -9.98 -7.95
CA GLY A 50 -13.17 -9.13 -6.95
C GLY A 50 -11.89 -8.45 -7.44
N CYS A 51 -11.27 -7.70 -6.56
CA CYS A 51 -10.02 -6.99 -6.81
C CYS A 51 -8.83 -7.73 -6.17
N GLY A 52 -7.69 -7.66 -6.85
CA GLY A 52 -6.41 -8.18 -6.38
C GLY A 52 -5.28 -7.23 -6.73
N SER A 53 -4.18 -7.32 -5.99
CA SER A 53 -2.94 -6.60 -6.31
C SER A 53 -1.78 -7.57 -6.36
N ASN A 54 -0.68 -7.13 -6.96
CA ASN A 54 0.56 -7.90 -7.05
C ASN A 54 1.76 -6.98 -6.92
N PHE A 55 2.75 -7.33 -6.10
CA PHE A 55 3.98 -6.55 -5.91
C PHE A 55 5.11 -7.42 -5.37
N LYS A 56 6.35 -7.09 -5.74
CA LYS A 56 7.55 -7.65 -5.12
C LYS A 56 7.78 -6.97 -3.78
N LEU A 57 8.13 -7.74 -2.76
CA LEU A 57 8.46 -7.24 -1.43
C LEU A 57 9.84 -7.75 -1.02
N ALA A 58 10.70 -6.84 -0.56
CA ALA A 58 12.04 -7.21 -0.13
C ALA A 58 12.44 -6.51 1.17
N ALA A 59 13.27 -7.21 1.95
CA ALA A 59 14.00 -6.66 3.09
C ALA A 59 15.39 -7.28 3.14
N ALA A 60 16.41 -6.46 3.43
CA ALA A 60 17.77 -6.93 3.58
C ALA A 60 17.91 -7.81 4.83
N THR A 61 18.79 -8.81 4.78
CA THR A 61 19.21 -9.53 6.00
C THR A 61 19.72 -8.52 7.02
N GLY A 62 19.28 -8.67 8.27
CA GLY A 62 19.66 -7.73 9.31
C GLY A 62 18.88 -6.42 9.31
N TYR A 63 17.77 -6.29 8.57
CA TYR A 63 16.85 -5.13 8.68
C TYR A 63 16.44 -4.87 10.15
N ARG A 64 16.52 -5.92 10.96
CA ARG A 64 16.68 -5.91 12.40
C ARG A 64 17.75 -6.95 12.74
N GLU A 65 18.49 -6.75 13.84
CA GLU A 65 19.41 -7.76 14.37
C GLU A 65 18.77 -9.15 14.43
N GLY A 66 19.44 -10.13 13.81
CA GLY A 66 19.00 -11.52 13.71
C GLY A 66 17.83 -11.80 12.76
N ALA A 67 17.35 -10.80 12.00
CA ALA A 67 16.27 -11.02 11.03
C ALA A 67 16.81 -11.60 9.71
N PRO A 68 16.24 -12.70 9.19
CA PRO A 68 16.57 -13.17 7.86
C PRO A 68 16.05 -12.18 6.81
N GLY A 69 16.80 -12.01 5.72
CA GLY A 69 16.34 -11.26 4.56
C GLY A 69 15.32 -12.07 3.75
N PHE A 70 14.55 -11.37 2.93
CA PHE A 70 13.60 -12.00 2.02
C PHE A 70 13.44 -11.19 0.73
N ASN A 71 13.02 -11.88 -0.33
CA ASN A 71 12.60 -11.28 -1.61
C ASN A 71 11.48 -12.15 -2.17
N VAL A 72 10.26 -11.64 -2.12
CA VAL A 72 9.04 -12.42 -2.35
C VAL A 72 8.08 -11.71 -3.30
N GLN A 73 7.20 -12.48 -3.91
CA GLN A 73 6.05 -12.01 -4.67
C GLN A 73 4.81 -12.10 -3.78
N CYS A 74 4.13 -10.97 -3.58
CA CYS A 74 2.91 -10.88 -2.81
C CYS A 74 1.71 -10.60 -3.73
N SER A 75 0.58 -11.26 -3.45
CA SER A 75 -0.64 -11.14 -4.26
C SER A 75 -1.92 -11.10 -3.40
N PRO A 76 -2.12 -10.08 -2.54
CA PRO A 76 -3.29 -10.05 -1.66
C PRO A 76 -4.59 -9.78 -2.44
N ILE A 77 -5.67 -10.39 -1.96
CA ILE A 77 -7.00 -10.35 -2.58
C ILE A 77 -7.94 -9.51 -1.70
N PHE A 78 -8.47 -8.44 -2.27
CA PHE A 78 -9.29 -7.45 -1.53
C PHE A 78 -10.55 -8.06 -0.94
N ILE A 79 -11.26 -8.89 -1.69
CA ILE A 79 -12.56 -9.44 -1.23
C ILE A 79 -12.41 -10.39 -0.05
N GLN A 80 -11.23 -10.98 0.11
CA GLN A 80 -10.94 -11.88 1.23
C GLN A 80 -10.65 -11.10 2.50
N GLN A 81 -9.97 -9.96 2.41
CA GLN A 81 -9.48 -9.20 3.56
C GLN A 81 -8.77 -10.08 4.60
N LEU A 82 -8.01 -11.07 4.11
CA LEU A 82 -7.23 -12.01 4.90
C LEU A 82 -5.74 -11.88 4.58
N TRP A 83 -4.91 -12.29 5.52
CA TRP A 83 -3.48 -12.47 5.31
C TRP A 83 -3.26 -13.65 4.36
N VAL A 84 -2.62 -13.40 3.22
CA VAL A 84 -2.30 -14.38 2.20
C VAL A 84 -0.79 -14.57 2.14
N PRO A 85 -0.27 -15.82 2.08
CA PRO A 85 1.16 -16.07 1.95
C PRO A 85 1.73 -15.46 0.66
N CYS A 86 2.84 -14.74 0.80
CA CYS A 86 3.70 -14.41 -0.33
C CYS A 86 4.53 -15.63 -0.72
N ARG A 87 5.02 -15.66 -1.97
CA ARG A 87 5.81 -16.76 -2.54
C ARG A 87 7.22 -16.30 -2.89
N ASN A 88 8.16 -17.24 -2.99
CA ASN A 88 9.44 -16.94 -3.61
C ASN A 88 9.24 -16.51 -5.08
N ALA A 89 10.27 -15.90 -5.68
CA ALA A 89 10.20 -15.43 -7.07
C ALA A 89 9.92 -16.57 -8.08
N ASP A 90 10.26 -17.82 -7.74
CA ASP A 90 9.96 -19.02 -8.53
C ASP A 90 8.57 -19.62 -8.25
N GLY A 91 7.77 -19.00 -7.37
CA GLY A 91 6.44 -19.43 -6.97
C GLY A 91 6.41 -20.45 -5.82
N SER A 92 7.57 -20.91 -5.34
CA SER A 92 7.64 -21.85 -4.21
C SER A 92 7.25 -21.21 -2.88
N GLU A 93 6.89 -22.05 -1.91
CA GLU A 93 6.57 -21.60 -0.55
C GLU A 93 7.85 -21.21 0.21
N LEU A 94 7.74 -20.23 1.10
CA LEU A 94 8.79 -19.95 2.07
C LEU A 94 8.80 -21.03 3.17
N PRO A 95 9.96 -21.28 3.81
CA PRO A 95 10.01 -22.22 4.93
C PRO A 95 9.10 -21.74 6.07
N ALA A 96 8.51 -22.70 6.81
CA ALA A 96 7.62 -22.38 7.94
C ALA A 96 8.30 -21.56 9.04
N THR A 97 9.63 -21.63 9.13
CA THR A 97 10.46 -20.88 10.07
C THR A 97 10.70 -19.42 9.65
N SER A 98 10.31 -19.02 8.44
CA SER A 98 10.49 -17.65 7.92
C SER A 98 9.52 -17.40 6.78
N ARG A 99 8.30 -16.95 7.08
CA ARG A 99 7.25 -16.70 6.08
C ARG A 99 6.88 -15.23 5.97
N VAL A 100 6.40 -14.85 4.79
CA VAL A 100 5.92 -13.50 4.53
C VAL A 100 4.46 -13.57 4.09
N GLU A 101 3.62 -12.69 4.60
CA GLU A 101 2.19 -12.61 4.31
C GLU A 101 1.82 -11.18 3.93
N ALA A 102 0.80 -11.01 3.09
CA ALA A 102 0.26 -9.72 2.70
C ALA A 102 -1.27 -9.70 2.82
N ILE A 103 -1.83 -8.54 3.12
CA ILE A 103 -3.27 -8.31 3.21
C ILE A 103 -3.62 -7.01 2.49
N TRP A 104 -4.78 -6.98 1.86
CA TRP A 104 -5.41 -5.76 1.36
C TRP A 104 -6.78 -5.61 2.03
N THR A 105 -6.93 -4.56 2.85
CA THR A 105 -8.16 -4.24 3.57
C THR A 105 -8.85 -3.01 3.01
N GLN A 106 -10.12 -2.84 3.38
CA GLN A 106 -10.90 -1.68 3.02
C GLN A 106 -10.42 -0.41 3.75
N GLY A 107 -10.26 0.66 2.99
CA GLY A 107 -10.03 2.02 3.49
C GLY A 107 -11.31 2.78 3.81
N PRO A 108 -11.21 3.91 4.54
CA PRO A 108 -12.38 4.72 4.89
C PRO A 108 -13.00 5.45 3.69
N ASP A 109 -12.22 5.73 2.64
CA ASP A 109 -12.61 6.57 1.50
C ASP A 109 -12.75 5.82 0.16
N TYR A 110 -12.46 4.51 0.10
CA TYR A 110 -12.40 3.67 -1.11
C TYR A 110 -11.46 4.15 -2.25
N GLU A 111 -10.87 5.34 -2.12
CA GLU A 111 -9.88 5.87 -3.05
C GLU A 111 -8.48 5.33 -2.72
N ARG A 112 -8.19 5.17 -1.44
CA ARG A 112 -6.91 4.63 -0.96
C ARG A 112 -6.99 3.13 -0.74
N GLN A 113 -5.91 2.44 -1.12
CA GLN A 113 -5.73 1.03 -0.79
C GLN A 113 -4.90 0.88 0.47
N PHE A 114 -5.42 0.10 1.41
CA PHE A 114 -4.79 -0.17 2.70
C PHE A 114 -4.14 -1.54 2.63
N LEU A 115 -2.81 -1.53 2.62
CA LEU A 115 -2.01 -2.74 2.50
C LEU A 115 -1.30 -3.02 3.82
N GLY A 116 -1.23 -4.30 4.16
CA GLY A 116 -0.42 -4.81 5.26
C GLY A 116 0.51 -5.90 4.76
N VAL A 117 1.69 -5.98 5.37
CA VAL A 117 2.66 -7.05 5.15
C VAL A 117 3.21 -7.50 6.49
N ALA A 118 3.51 -8.80 6.62
CA ALA A 118 4.09 -9.36 7.84
C ALA A 118 5.21 -10.31 7.47
N HIS A 119 6.35 -10.19 8.13
CA HIS A 119 7.42 -11.18 8.11
C HIS A 119 7.47 -11.87 9.47
N ILE A 120 7.17 -13.17 9.47
CA ILE A 120 7.05 -13.99 10.68
C ILE A 120 8.15 -15.04 10.63
N TYR A 121 9.11 -14.92 11.54
CA TYR A 121 10.31 -15.75 11.53
C TYR A 121 10.71 -16.23 12.91
N LEU A 122 11.35 -17.40 12.95
CA LEU A 122 11.92 -18.00 14.14
C LEU A 122 13.33 -17.46 14.34
N ARG A 123 13.63 -16.96 15.53
CA ARG A 123 14.98 -16.57 15.92
C ARG A 123 15.79 -17.77 16.42
N GLU A 124 17.10 -17.59 16.51
CA GLU A 124 18.03 -18.59 17.07
C GLU A 124 17.66 -19.00 18.51
N ASP A 125 17.06 -18.10 19.29
CA ASP A 125 16.58 -18.37 20.65
C ASP A 125 15.24 -19.15 20.70
N GLY A 126 14.72 -19.58 19.54
CA GLY A 126 13.47 -20.32 19.42
C GLY A 126 12.21 -19.48 19.56
N LYS A 127 12.32 -18.14 19.71
CA LYS A 127 11.15 -17.26 19.76
C LYS A 127 10.74 -16.80 18.36
N THR A 128 9.44 -16.77 18.13
CA THR A 128 8.86 -16.22 16.91
C THR A 128 8.79 -14.71 17.01
N VAL A 129 9.17 -14.01 15.94
CA VAL A 129 8.98 -12.57 15.80
C VAL A 129 7.94 -12.32 14.71
N ASN A 130 7.06 -11.35 14.94
CA ASN A 130 6.16 -10.82 13.92
C ASN A 130 6.52 -9.36 13.60
N ALA A 131 7.18 -9.15 12.47
CA ALA A 131 7.49 -7.83 11.94
C ALA A 131 6.41 -7.43 10.92
N THR A 132 5.48 -6.56 11.32
CA THR A 132 4.33 -6.15 10.52
C THR A 132 4.50 -4.71 10.05
N GLY A 133 4.34 -4.46 8.74
CA GLY A 133 4.24 -3.12 8.18
C GLY A 133 2.85 -2.85 7.60
N ARG A 134 2.42 -1.58 7.67
CA ARG A 134 1.16 -1.12 7.05
C ARG A 134 1.41 0.18 6.30
N THR A 135 0.70 0.35 5.19
CA THR A 135 0.75 1.58 4.39
C THR A 135 -0.59 1.80 3.71
N ASP A 136 -0.88 3.06 3.41
CA ASP A 136 -1.97 3.45 2.53
C ASP A 136 -1.39 4.11 1.28
N ILE A 137 -1.91 3.72 0.12
CA ILE A 137 -1.46 4.26 -1.16
C ILE A 137 -2.65 4.74 -1.96
N LEU A 138 -2.42 5.79 -2.75
CA LEU A 138 -3.32 6.18 -3.82
C LEU A 138 -2.80 5.55 -5.12
N PRO A 139 -3.40 4.45 -5.59
CA PRO A 139 -2.80 3.67 -6.67
C PRO A 139 -3.04 4.32 -8.04
N VAL A 140 -1.99 4.40 -8.86
CA VAL A 140 -2.08 4.88 -10.24
C VAL A 140 -2.30 3.69 -11.18
N ARG A 141 -3.39 3.71 -11.96
CA ARG A 141 -3.68 2.64 -12.92
C ARG A 141 -2.70 2.70 -14.09
N GLY A 142 -2.13 1.56 -14.46
CA GLY A 142 -1.28 1.42 -15.65
C GLY A 142 0.18 1.86 -15.46
N ALA A 143 0.59 2.24 -14.26
CA ALA A 143 1.97 2.57 -13.93
C ALA A 143 2.45 1.72 -12.73
N PRO A 144 3.56 0.97 -12.84
CA PRO A 144 4.15 0.27 -11.71
C PRO A 144 4.52 1.26 -10.61
N MET A 145 4.17 0.93 -9.36
CA MET A 145 4.47 1.77 -8.21
C MET A 145 5.48 1.12 -7.27
N GLN A 146 6.20 1.97 -6.55
CA GLN A 146 7.08 1.59 -5.46
C GLN A 146 6.74 2.40 -4.21
N PHE A 147 6.83 1.77 -3.05
CA PHE A 147 6.55 2.40 -1.77
C PHE A 147 7.18 1.57 -0.64
N LEU A 148 7.21 2.16 0.55
CA LEU A 148 7.77 1.54 1.75
C LEU A 148 6.64 1.14 2.71
N PHE A 149 6.86 0.01 3.38
CA PHE A 149 6.10 -0.36 4.57
C PHE A 149 6.98 -0.06 5.81
N PRO A 150 6.63 0.94 6.63
CA PRO A 150 7.26 1.12 7.93
C PRO A 150 6.91 -0.06 8.83
N VAL A 151 7.92 -0.74 9.37
CA VAL A 151 7.75 -1.99 10.12
C VAL A 151 7.58 -1.70 11.60
N THR A 152 6.47 -2.17 12.14
CA THR A 152 6.25 -2.34 13.58
C THR A 152 6.60 -3.76 13.97
N ILE A 153 7.39 -3.92 15.03
CA ILE A 153 7.80 -5.23 15.52
C ILE A 153 6.97 -5.59 16.75
N ILE A 154 6.31 -6.74 16.69
CA ILE A 154 5.58 -7.34 17.81
C ILE A 154 6.21 -8.71 18.07
N SER A 155 6.81 -8.88 19.24
CA SER A 155 7.44 -10.13 19.69
C SER A 155 6.53 -10.93 20.60
#